data_AF-A0A8S3PU88-F1
#
_entry.id   AF-A0A8S3PU88-F1
#
_cell.length_a   1.000
_cell.length_b   1.000
_cell.length_c   1.000
_cell.angle_alpha   90.00
_cell.angle_beta   90.00
_cell.angle_gamma   90.00
#
_symmetry.space_group_name_H-M   'P 1'
#
loop_
_entity.id
_entity.type
_entity.pdbx_description
1 polymer ?
#
loop_
_entity_poly.entity_id
_entity_poly.type
_entity_poly.pdbx_seq_one_letter_code
_entity_poly.pdbx_strand_id
1 'polypeptide(L)'
;MSSVAKEWKPPGVDKVKTWIDDMRVWPNMMYGDIYNFLVESKAVDGQQMKNFKSLQSFNYFQSGNVGVTTHYINNNKTIMFKGEVRSSQTVSRTNEVFVLCNEDGSIVNGWCSCMAGQGHTCSHVGAVLWKIEHAVRNNLTGVACTDENAKWNRGTTRNVEPKPLLNIIFKKPKAGEDIMDSDEDNNIPGSRDTPMYTLDREFKEAVNSSKLLPLFSIKGTTASKSFTCKPFTKDIIQEDHGDHTALDSCGKCSNFVNKYISLTPAKVQELHMNTKGQSGSVLWKDARKIRLTASSASKVPIKETTDCSAFIREHLYPKFTGNKFTRYGNEQEPIAKKYLQSEGHNVIDHGMYVSLTENWLSASPDGIMNGDTILEVKCPFPIANKWNCLDELIANTKYDVEKIVRGFMY
;
A
#
# COMPACT_ATOMS: atom_id res chain seq x y z
N MET A 1 -52.49 0.18 -7.65
CA MET A 1 -51.31 -0.71 -7.58
C MET A 1 -50.65 -0.48 -6.24
N SER A 2 -50.86 -1.40 -5.29
CA SER A 2 -50.38 -1.29 -3.91
C SER A 2 -48.85 -1.36 -3.84
N SER A 3 -48.25 -0.45 -3.09
CA SER A 3 -46.84 -0.46 -2.74
C SER A 3 -46.50 -1.72 -1.94
N VAL A 4 -45.87 -2.70 -2.58
CA VAL A 4 -45.24 -3.82 -1.87
C VAL A 4 -44.11 -3.23 -1.01
N ALA A 5 -44.30 -3.23 0.29
CA ALA A 5 -43.31 -2.75 1.24
C ALA A 5 -42.06 -3.63 1.15
N LYS A 6 -40.99 -3.05 0.59
CA LYS A 6 -39.57 -3.36 0.77
C LYS A 6 -39.24 -4.38 1.91
N GLU A 7 -39.33 -5.68 1.63
CA GLU A 7 -38.90 -6.78 2.53
C GLU A 7 -37.36 -6.94 2.55
N TRP A 8 -36.64 -5.87 2.88
CA TRP A 8 -35.18 -5.95 3.13
C TRP A 8 -34.86 -6.00 4.63
N LYS A 9 -35.87 -6.00 5.50
CA LYS A 9 -35.69 -6.14 6.95
C LYS A 9 -36.09 -7.55 7.40
N PRO A 10 -35.41 -8.12 8.41
CA PRO A 10 -35.84 -9.37 9.02
C PRO A 10 -37.25 -9.25 9.62
N PRO A 11 -38.11 -10.27 9.50
CA PRO A 11 -39.41 -10.27 10.16
C PRO A 11 -39.28 -10.08 11.68
N GLY A 12 -40.08 -9.17 12.25
CA GLY A 12 -40.11 -8.94 13.69
C GLY A 12 -38.94 -8.14 14.26
N VAL A 13 -38.00 -7.66 13.42
CA VAL A 13 -36.85 -6.84 13.88
C VAL A 13 -37.29 -5.55 14.58
N ASP A 14 -38.42 -4.97 14.19
CA ASP A 14 -38.95 -3.73 14.80
C ASP A 14 -39.42 -3.95 16.26
N LYS A 15 -39.56 -5.20 16.72
CA LYS A 15 -39.86 -5.55 18.12
C LYS A 15 -38.60 -5.59 19.00
N VAL A 16 -37.41 -5.60 18.40
CA VAL A 16 -36.13 -5.59 19.12
C VAL A 16 -35.87 -4.18 19.65
N LYS A 17 -35.99 -4.00 20.97
CA LYS A 17 -35.83 -2.69 21.62
C LYS A 17 -34.37 -2.33 21.90
N THR A 18 -33.53 -3.33 22.14
CA THR A 18 -32.14 -3.13 22.58
C THR A 18 -31.20 -3.99 21.75
N TRP A 19 -30.15 -3.36 21.23
CA TRP A 19 -29.05 -4.00 20.53
C TRP A 19 -27.80 -3.90 21.38
N ILE A 20 -27.09 -5.01 21.54
CA ILE A 20 -25.95 -5.13 22.43
C ILE A 20 -24.66 -5.05 21.61
N ASP A 21 -23.77 -4.16 22.03
CA ASP A 21 -22.39 -4.09 21.55
C ASP A 21 -21.50 -4.90 22.51
N ASP A 22 -21.42 -6.21 22.26
CA ASP A 22 -20.53 -7.11 22.99
C ASP A 22 -20.06 -8.23 22.08
N MET A 23 -18.76 -8.23 21.74
CA MET A 23 -18.15 -9.26 20.88
C MET A 23 -17.87 -10.56 21.62
N ARG A 24 -17.85 -10.55 22.96
CA ARG A 24 -17.47 -11.72 23.77
C ARG A 24 -18.45 -12.88 23.60
N VAL A 25 -19.69 -12.56 23.23
CA VAL A 25 -20.81 -13.50 23.05
C VAL A 25 -21.09 -13.84 21.58
N TRP A 26 -20.24 -13.40 20.65
CA TRP A 26 -20.40 -13.77 19.24
C TRP A 26 -20.12 -15.26 19.05
N PRO A 27 -20.87 -15.94 18.17
CA PRO A 27 -20.73 -17.39 17.97
C PRO A 27 -19.43 -17.71 17.24
N ASN A 28 -18.96 -18.95 17.38
CA ASN A 28 -17.77 -19.47 16.72
C ASN A 28 -18.03 -19.71 15.22
N MET A 29 -18.13 -18.62 14.45
CA MET A 29 -18.35 -18.65 13.01
C MET A 29 -17.01 -18.76 12.27
N MET A 30 -16.85 -19.81 11.47
CA MET A 30 -15.62 -20.07 10.72
C MET A 30 -15.78 -19.75 9.22
N TYR A 31 -14.66 -19.74 8.50
CA TYR A 31 -14.65 -19.59 7.03
C TYR A 31 -15.62 -20.56 6.33
N GLY A 32 -15.69 -21.82 6.80
CA GLY A 32 -16.56 -22.85 6.22
C GLY A 32 -18.03 -22.45 6.27
N ASP A 33 -18.49 -21.86 7.36
CA ASP A 33 -19.88 -21.41 7.52
C ASP A 33 -20.21 -20.31 6.52
N ILE A 34 -19.29 -19.34 6.36
CA ILE A 34 -19.43 -18.23 5.40
C ILE A 34 -19.46 -18.76 3.97
N TYR A 35 -18.57 -19.70 3.64
CA TYR A 35 -18.52 -20.32 2.30
C TYR A 35 -19.82 -21.07 2.00
N ASN A 36 -20.27 -21.92 2.91
CA ASN A 36 -21.51 -22.69 2.76
C ASN A 36 -22.71 -21.76 2.59
N PHE A 37 -22.78 -20.68 3.37
CA PHE A 37 -23.86 -19.71 3.26
C PHE A 37 -23.84 -18.93 1.92
N LEU A 38 -22.70 -18.37 1.53
CA LEU A 38 -22.62 -17.52 0.34
C LEU A 38 -22.64 -18.32 -0.98
N VAL A 39 -22.07 -19.52 -1.00
CA VAL A 39 -21.87 -20.31 -2.22
C VAL A 39 -22.85 -21.47 -2.31
N GLU A 40 -22.98 -22.26 -1.25
CA GLU A 40 -23.68 -23.54 -1.28
C GLU A 40 -25.17 -23.46 -0.92
N SER A 41 -25.62 -22.36 -0.29
CA SER A 41 -27.03 -22.16 0.01
C SER A 41 -27.88 -22.24 -1.25
N LYS A 42 -29.10 -22.78 -1.11
CA LYS A 42 -30.03 -22.90 -2.22
C LYS A 42 -30.80 -21.60 -2.42
N ALA A 43 -30.81 -21.11 -3.65
CA ALA A 43 -31.71 -20.07 -4.11
C ALA A 43 -33.17 -20.57 -4.11
N VAL A 44 -34.10 -19.65 -4.38
CA VAL A 44 -35.54 -19.96 -4.52
C VAL A 44 -35.85 -20.97 -5.62
N ASP A 45 -34.95 -21.13 -6.59
CA ASP A 45 -35.03 -22.12 -7.67
C ASP A 45 -34.43 -23.50 -7.30
N GLY A 46 -33.95 -23.65 -6.07
CA GLY A 46 -33.33 -24.88 -5.55
C GLY A 46 -31.87 -25.08 -5.98
N GLN A 47 -31.31 -24.22 -6.83
CA GLN A 47 -29.90 -24.27 -7.23
C GLN A 47 -29.01 -23.59 -6.20
N GLN A 48 -27.72 -23.96 -6.16
CA GLN A 48 -26.74 -23.28 -5.32
C GLN A 48 -26.57 -21.82 -5.75
N MET A 49 -26.48 -20.91 -4.78
CA MET A 49 -26.34 -19.46 -5.00
C MET A 49 -25.06 -19.10 -5.76
N LYS A 50 -23.97 -19.88 -5.59
CA LYS A 50 -22.68 -19.69 -6.27
C LYS A 50 -22.15 -18.25 -6.18
N ASN A 51 -22.38 -17.57 -5.06
CA ASN A 51 -22.03 -16.16 -4.92
C ASN A 51 -20.54 -15.96 -4.57
N PHE A 52 -19.66 -16.44 -5.43
CA PHE A 52 -18.20 -16.33 -5.28
C PHE A 52 -17.72 -14.87 -5.22
N LYS A 53 -18.48 -13.93 -5.78
CA LYS A 53 -18.17 -12.49 -5.68
C LYS A 53 -18.31 -11.99 -4.25
N SER A 54 -19.31 -12.46 -3.51
CA SER A 54 -19.49 -12.10 -2.11
C SER A 54 -18.41 -12.68 -1.20
N LEU A 55 -17.66 -13.71 -1.58
CA LEU A 55 -16.46 -14.11 -0.83
C LEU A 55 -15.39 -13.02 -0.81
N GLN A 56 -15.34 -12.16 -1.84
CA GLN A 56 -14.41 -11.02 -1.89
C GLN A 56 -14.87 -9.84 -1.01
N SER A 57 -16.02 -9.96 -0.33
CA SER A 57 -16.53 -8.91 0.56
C SER A 57 -15.68 -8.69 1.82
N PHE A 58 -14.74 -9.58 2.12
CA PHE A 58 -13.69 -9.35 3.11
C PHE A 58 -12.97 -8.01 2.87
N ASN A 59 -12.83 -7.61 1.60
CA ASN A 59 -12.26 -6.32 1.21
C ASN A 59 -13.02 -5.12 1.81
N TYR A 60 -14.34 -5.21 2.01
CA TYR A 60 -15.13 -4.13 2.63
C TYR A 60 -14.79 -4.02 4.11
N PHE A 61 -14.67 -5.15 4.80
CA PHE A 61 -14.24 -5.16 6.20
C PHE A 61 -12.82 -4.61 6.34
N GLN A 62 -11.86 -5.11 5.57
CA GLN A 62 -10.46 -4.67 5.61
C GLN A 62 -10.25 -3.21 5.17
N SER A 63 -10.96 -2.76 4.14
CA SER A 63 -10.83 -1.37 3.66
C SER A 63 -11.47 -0.35 4.60
N GLY A 64 -12.03 -0.82 5.72
CA GLY A 64 -12.64 0.06 6.67
C GLY A 64 -13.98 0.59 6.20
N ASN A 65 -14.86 -0.30 5.74
CA ASN A 65 -16.21 0.07 5.30
C ASN A 65 -17.31 -0.61 6.12
N VAL A 66 -16.96 -1.39 7.16
CA VAL A 66 -17.94 -2.03 8.05
C VAL A 66 -17.94 -1.28 9.38
N GLY A 67 -19.07 -0.66 9.71
CA GLY A 67 -19.27 0.08 10.96
C GLY A 67 -19.40 -0.84 12.17
N VAL A 68 -20.01 -0.30 13.23
CA VAL A 68 -20.30 -1.05 14.46
C VAL A 68 -21.23 -2.23 14.16
N THR A 69 -20.93 -3.39 14.74
CA THR A 69 -21.79 -4.56 14.64
C THR A 69 -22.37 -4.84 16.02
N THR A 70 -23.69 -4.72 16.14
CA THR A 70 -24.42 -5.02 17.37
C THR A 70 -25.19 -6.33 17.18
N HIS A 71 -25.66 -6.93 18.27
CA HIS A 71 -26.42 -8.15 18.21
C HIS A 71 -27.60 -8.16 19.19
N TYR A 72 -28.53 -9.07 18.93
CA TYR A 72 -29.67 -9.40 19.77
C TYR A 72 -29.78 -10.92 19.84
N ILE A 73 -29.80 -11.48 21.05
CA ILE A 73 -29.96 -12.92 21.27
C ILE A 73 -31.45 -13.19 21.50
N ASN A 74 -32.02 -14.06 20.67
CA ASN A 74 -33.41 -14.50 20.83
C ASN A 74 -33.48 -15.73 21.74
N ASN A 75 -34.62 -15.91 22.41
CA ASN A 75 -34.85 -17.02 23.36
C ASN A 75 -34.68 -18.42 22.72
N ASN A 76 -34.77 -18.52 21.40
CA ASN A 76 -34.59 -19.75 20.64
C ASN A 76 -33.12 -20.04 20.25
N LYS A 77 -32.13 -19.50 20.99
CA LYS A 77 -30.70 -19.75 20.73
C LYS A 77 -30.21 -19.31 19.35
N THR A 78 -30.84 -18.26 18.81
CA THR A 78 -30.42 -17.62 17.55
C THR A 78 -29.94 -16.21 17.86
N ILE A 79 -28.89 -15.80 17.15
CA ILE A 79 -28.23 -14.51 17.31
C ILE A 79 -28.49 -13.70 16.04
N MET A 80 -29.15 -12.56 16.21
CA MET A 80 -29.35 -11.59 15.14
C MET A 80 -28.29 -10.50 15.25
N PHE A 81 -27.49 -10.32 14.22
CA PHE A 81 -26.55 -9.23 14.07
C PHE A 81 -27.16 -8.09 13.28
N LYS A 82 -26.79 -6.86 13.64
CA LYS A 82 -27.08 -5.62 12.92
C LYS A 82 -25.78 -4.86 12.71
N GLY A 83 -25.48 -4.55 11.46
CA GLY A 83 -24.30 -3.77 11.07
C GLY A 83 -24.64 -2.71 10.03
N GLU A 84 -23.72 -1.76 9.89
CA GLU A 84 -23.80 -0.73 8.85
C GLU A 84 -22.59 -0.86 7.92
N VAL A 85 -22.82 -0.93 6.61
CA VAL A 85 -21.74 -1.13 5.63
C VAL A 85 -21.79 -0.04 4.56
N ARG A 86 -20.69 0.69 4.39
CA ARG A 86 -20.55 1.73 3.36
C ARG A 86 -20.54 1.12 1.96
N SER A 87 -21.23 1.78 1.03
CA SER A 87 -21.23 1.39 -0.38
C SER A 87 -19.84 1.56 -1.00
N SER A 88 -19.45 0.64 -1.88
CA SER A 88 -18.19 0.75 -2.64
C SER A 88 -18.22 1.82 -3.72
N GLN A 89 -19.39 2.22 -4.19
CA GLN A 89 -19.54 3.18 -5.30
C GLN A 89 -19.72 4.62 -4.82
N THR A 90 -20.06 4.82 -3.55
CA THR A 90 -20.36 6.17 -3.03
C THR A 90 -20.01 6.26 -1.55
N VAL A 91 -19.14 7.22 -1.21
CA VAL A 91 -18.64 7.39 0.16
C VAL A 91 -19.74 7.83 1.14
N SER A 92 -20.77 8.53 0.65
CA SER A 92 -21.87 9.08 1.45
C SER A 92 -23.02 8.11 1.75
N ARG A 93 -23.07 6.94 1.09
CA ARG A 93 -24.18 6.00 1.25
C ARG A 93 -23.76 4.79 2.07
N THR A 94 -24.47 4.56 3.16
CA THR A 94 -24.38 3.34 3.96
C THR A 94 -25.60 2.43 3.74
N ASN A 95 -25.40 1.14 3.96
CA ASN A 95 -26.47 0.15 3.92
C ASN A 95 -26.58 -0.52 5.28
N GLU A 96 -27.80 -0.63 5.77
CA GLU A 96 -28.10 -1.39 6.98
C GLU A 96 -28.17 -2.87 6.62
N VAL A 97 -27.47 -3.69 7.40
CA VAL A 97 -27.28 -5.13 7.18
C VAL A 97 -27.70 -5.88 8.42
N PHE A 98 -28.42 -6.99 8.23
CA PHE A 98 -28.76 -7.93 9.27
C PHE A 98 -28.28 -9.32 8.92
N VAL A 99 -27.84 -10.09 9.91
CA VAL A 99 -27.44 -11.49 9.75
C VAL A 99 -28.05 -12.29 10.88
N LEU A 100 -28.74 -13.38 10.58
CA LEU A 100 -29.22 -14.34 11.57
C LEU A 100 -28.34 -15.58 11.52
N CYS A 101 -27.85 -16.01 12.68
CA CYS A 101 -27.11 -17.25 12.83
C CYS A 101 -27.54 -17.99 14.09
N ASN A 102 -27.18 -19.27 14.18
CA ASN A 102 -27.34 -20.08 15.38
C ASN A 102 -26.14 -19.89 16.32
N GLU A 103 -26.27 -20.33 17.58
CA GLU A 103 -25.18 -20.30 18.56
C GLU A 103 -23.92 -21.08 18.13
N ASP A 104 -24.07 -22.08 17.26
CA ASP A 104 -22.97 -22.90 16.73
C ASP A 104 -22.17 -22.22 15.59
N GLY A 105 -22.56 -21.00 15.17
CA GLY A 105 -21.91 -20.27 14.08
C GLY A 105 -22.57 -20.46 12.71
N SER A 106 -23.50 -21.41 12.56
CA SER A 106 -24.19 -21.65 11.29
C SER A 106 -25.10 -20.48 10.92
N ILE A 107 -24.95 -20.00 9.68
CA ILE A 107 -25.66 -18.81 9.19
C ILE A 107 -27.02 -19.24 8.61
N VAL A 108 -28.09 -18.64 9.15
CA VAL A 108 -29.47 -18.93 8.74
C VAL A 108 -29.87 -18.05 7.57
N ASN A 109 -29.70 -16.73 7.69
CA ASN A 109 -30.09 -15.80 6.63
C ASN A 109 -29.42 -14.42 6.77
N GLY A 110 -29.47 -13.61 5.72
CA GLY A 110 -28.95 -12.24 5.70
C GLY A 110 -29.92 -11.28 5.04
N TRP A 111 -29.92 -10.02 5.47
CA TRP A 111 -30.74 -8.97 4.88
C TRP A 111 -29.93 -7.70 4.73
N CYS A 112 -30.21 -6.90 3.70
CA CYS A 112 -29.47 -5.66 3.46
C CYS A 112 -30.32 -4.65 2.71
N SER A 113 -30.22 -3.37 3.05
CA SER A 113 -30.94 -2.27 2.38
C SER A 113 -30.45 -1.97 0.95
N CYS A 114 -29.41 -2.66 0.47
CA CYS A 114 -28.87 -2.47 -0.86
C CYS A 114 -29.78 -3.10 -1.94
N MET A 115 -29.61 -2.69 -3.20
CA MET A 115 -30.41 -3.23 -4.31
C MET A 115 -30.32 -4.74 -4.48
N ALA A 116 -29.20 -5.36 -4.08
CA ALA A 116 -28.99 -6.81 -4.15
C ALA A 116 -29.42 -7.53 -2.86
N GLY A 117 -30.01 -6.81 -1.90
CA GLY A 117 -30.36 -7.33 -0.57
C GLY A 117 -31.42 -8.43 -0.58
N GLN A 118 -32.27 -8.46 -1.61
CA GLN A 118 -33.26 -9.53 -1.83
C GLN A 118 -32.62 -10.89 -2.08
N GLY A 119 -31.34 -10.93 -2.49
CA GLY A 119 -30.61 -12.18 -2.67
C GLY A 119 -29.97 -12.72 -1.38
N HIS A 120 -30.17 -12.07 -0.24
CA HIS A 120 -29.69 -12.43 1.11
C HIS A 120 -28.18 -12.61 1.33
N THR A 121 -27.39 -12.70 0.25
CA THR A 121 -25.96 -13.03 0.25
C THR A 121 -25.12 -11.92 -0.39
N CYS A 122 -25.65 -10.70 -0.47
CA CYS A 122 -24.96 -9.57 -1.08
C CYS A 122 -23.60 -9.30 -0.41
N SER A 123 -22.71 -8.56 -1.08
CA SER A 123 -21.38 -8.29 -0.54
C SER A 123 -21.39 -7.53 0.79
N HIS A 124 -22.46 -6.77 1.12
CA HIS A 124 -22.57 -6.13 2.43
C HIS A 124 -22.89 -7.14 3.55
N VAL A 125 -23.70 -8.16 3.27
CA VAL A 125 -23.94 -9.29 4.19
C VAL A 125 -22.64 -10.04 4.44
N GLY A 126 -21.92 -10.38 3.36
CA GLY A 126 -20.62 -11.02 3.47
C GLY A 126 -19.62 -10.19 4.30
N ALA A 127 -19.62 -8.87 4.16
CA ALA A 127 -18.71 -8.00 4.92
C ALA A 127 -18.95 -8.05 6.44
N VAL A 128 -20.22 -8.16 6.89
CA VAL A 128 -20.55 -8.35 8.31
C VAL A 128 -20.14 -9.74 8.78
N LEU A 129 -20.38 -10.79 7.98
CA LEU A 129 -19.95 -12.16 8.28
C LEU A 129 -18.44 -12.25 8.49
N TRP A 130 -17.65 -11.65 7.61
CA TRP A 130 -16.19 -11.59 7.74
C TRP A 130 -15.71 -10.86 8.98
N LYS A 131 -16.44 -9.84 9.44
CA LYS A 131 -16.11 -9.16 10.70
C LYS A 131 -16.31 -10.08 11.91
N ILE A 132 -17.35 -10.93 11.88
CA ILE A 132 -17.63 -11.89 12.95
C ILE A 132 -16.55 -12.99 12.96
N GLU A 133 -16.27 -13.61 11.81
CA GLU A 133 -15.21 -14.63 11.69
C GLU A 133 -13.85 -14.07 12.08
N HIS A 134 -13.54 -12.82 11.69
CA HIS A 134 -12.28 -12.20 12.06
C HIS A 134 -12.14 -12.03 13.59
N ALA A 135 -13.22 -11.62 14.26
CA ALA A 135 -13.24 -11.50 15.72
C ALA A 135 -13.00 -12.85 16.41
N VAL A 136 -13.59 -13.92 15.87
CA VAL A 136 -13.37 -15.30 16.34
C VAL A 136 -11.91 -15.71 16.13
N ARG A 137 -11.39 -15.55 14.90
CA ARG A 137 -10.01 -15.91 14.54
C ARG A 137 -8.95 -15.21 15.38
N ASN A 138 -9.23 -13.98 15.83
CA ASN A 138 -8.30 -13.17 16.62
C ASN A 138 -8.58 -13.27 18.13
N ASN A 139 -9.36 -14.27 18.56
CA ASN A 139 -9.70 -14.51 19.97
C ASN A 139 -10.31 -13.28 20.67
N LEU A 140 -11.02 -12.43 19.93
CA LEU A 140 -11.74 -11.26 20.47
C LEU A 140 -13.10 -11.66 21.07
N THR A 141 -13.57 -12.86 20.75
CA THR A 141 -14.73 -13.53 21.34
C THR A 141 -14.32 -14.33 22.59
N GLY A 142 -15.18 -14.46 23.59
CA GLY A 142 -14.87 -15.15 24.85
C GLY A 142 -14.35 -14.24 25.98
N VAL A 143 -13.71 -14.83 27.01
CA VAL A 143 -13.52 -14.23 28.36
C VAL A 143 -12.32 -13.25 28.47
N ALA A 144 -11.75 -12.76 27.37
CA ALA A 144 -10.66 -11.79 27.44
C ALA A 144 -11.22 -10.37 27.73
N CYS A 145 -10.98 -9.88 28.95
CA CYS A 145 -11.37 -8.54 29.39
C CYS A 145 -10.18 -7.59 29.19
N THR A 146 -10.18 -6.86 28.08
CA THR A 146 -9.37 -5.65 27.92
C THR A 146 -10.21 -4.59 27.23
N ASP A 147 -10.00 -3.31 27.59
CA ASP A 147 -10.63 -2.16 26.91
C ASP A 147 -10.28 -2.07 25.41
N GLU A 148 -9.36 -2.92 24.93
CA GLU A 148 -8.97 -3.05 23.54
C GLU A 148 -10.05 -3.73 22.69
N ASN A 149 -10.78 -4.71 23.22
CA ASN A 149 -11.85 -5.40 22.49
C ASN A 149 -12.96 -4.39 22.10
N ALA A 150 -13.28 -3.44 22.98
CA ALA A 150 -14.27 -2.40 22.71
C ALA A 150 -13.82 -1.40 21.63
N LYS A 151 -12.51 -1.20 21.38
CA LYS A 151 -12.02 -0.32 20.29
C LYS A 151 -12.25 -0.95 18.91
N TRP A 152 -12.14 -2.27 18.81
CA TRP A 152 -12.32 -3.00 17.54
C TRP A 152 -13.76 -2.99 17.04
N ASN A 153 -14.75 -3.09 17.94
CA ASN A 153 -16.15 -3.08 17.50
C ASN A 153 -16.68 -1.69 17.13
N ARG A 154 -15.96 -0.59 17.43
CA ARG A 154 -16.33 0.79 17.02
C ARG A 154 -16.41 1.01 15.50
N GLY A 155 -16.19 -0.05 14.71
CA GLY A 155 -16.29 -0.09 13.27
C GLY A 155 -14.93 0.11 12.63
N THR A 156 -14.70 -0.60 11.53
CA THR A 156 -13.53 -0.36 10.69
C THR A 156 -13.73 0.87 9.81
N THR A 157 -14.93 1.47 9.77
CA THR A 157 -15.26 2.66 8.98
C THR A 157 -14.21 3.77 9.07
N ARG A 158 -13.40 3.89 8.02
CA ARG A 158 -12.38 4.96 7.89
C ARG A 158 -13.04 6.19 7.27
N ASN A 159 -12.67 7.38 7.69
CA ASN A 159 -12.95 8.58 6.90
C ASN A 159 -12.07 8.52 5.65
N VAL A 160 -12.68 8.15 4.51
CA VAL A 160 -11.98 8.11 3.23
C VAL A 160 -12.11 9.48 2.60
N GLU A 161 -11.05 10.26 2.68
CA GLU A 161 -10.96 11.53 1.98
C GLU A 161 -10.52 11.31 0.52
N PRO A 162 -11.11 12.01 -0.46
CA PRO A 162 -10.63 11.98 -1.84
C PRO A 162 -9.16 12.40 -1.90
N LYS A 163 -8.32 11.58 -2.53
CA LYS A 163 -6.90 11.89 -2.75
C LYS A 163 -6.56 11.90 -4.24
N PRO A 164 -5.60 12.72 -4.70
CA PRO A 164 -5.05 12.61 -6.04
C PRO A 164 -4.57 11.19 -6.33
N LEU A 165 -4.71 10.72 -7.57
CA LEU A 165 -4.43 9.33 -7.97
C LEU A 165 -3.03 8.84 -7.58
N LEU A 166 -2.02 9.73 -7.64
CA LEU A 166 -0.64 9.46 -7.23
C LEU A 166 -0.49 9.08 -5.75
N ASN A 167 -1.48 9.41 -4.92
CA ASN A 167 -1.46 9.26 -3.46
C ASN A 167 -2.39 8.11 -2.99
N ILE A 168 -2.94 7.31 -3.91
CA ILE A 168 -3.80 6.16 -3.60
C ILE A 168 -2.99 4.88 -3.74
N ILE A 169 -2.90 4.09 -2.65
CA ILE A 169 -2.21 2.80 -2.65
C ILE A 169 -3.21 1.70 -3.01
N PHE A 170 -2.98 1.03 -4.15
CA PHE A 170 -3.79 -0.11 -4.57
C PHE A 170 -3.10 -1.42 -4.18
N LYS A 171 -3.52 -2.02 -3.06
CA LYS A 171 -3.15 -3.40 -2.68
C LYS A 171 -4.40 -4.27 -2.66
N LYS A 172 -4.30 -5.50 -3.16
CA LYS A 172 -5.39 -6.49 -3.10
C LYS A 172 -5.25 -7.32 -1.82
N PRO A 173 -6.25 -7.34 -0.94
CA PRO A 173 -6.25 -8.21 0.24
C PRO A 173 -6.20 -9.70 -0.10
N LYS A 174 -5.56 -10.49 0.77
CA LYS A 174 -5.71 -11.95 0.84
C LYS A 174 -6.43 -12.32 2.15
N ALA A 175 -7.37 -13.26 2.07
CA ALA A 175 -8.06 -13.79 3.24
C ALA A 175 -7.11 -14.72 4.02
N GLY A 176 -7.01 -14.54 5.35
CA GLY A 176 -6.23 -15.42 6.25
C GLY A 176 -4.99 -14.80 6.90
N GLU A 177 -4.56 -13.59 6.51
CA GLU A 177 -3.50 -12.86 7.23
C GLU A 177 -4.11 -12.18 8.49
N ASP A 178 -3.37 -12.16 9.61
CA ASP A 178 -3.79 -11.52 10.86
C ASP A 178 -3.87 -10.00 10.69
N ILE A 179 -4.82 -9.35 11.38
CA ILE A 179 -4.86 -7.88 11.44
C ILE A 179 -3.88 -7.44 12.53
N MET A 180 -2.61 -7.63 12.24
CA MET A 180 -1.60 -6.76 12.80
C MET A 180 -1.36 -5.65 11.79
N ASP A 181 -1.23 -4.42 12.27
CA ASP A 181 -0.67 -3.29 11.53
C ASP A 181 0.85 -3.51 11.35
N SER A 182 1.26 -4.76 11.07
CA SER A 182 2.59 -5.15 10.68
C SER A 182 2.71 -4.85 9.19
N ASP A 183 3.20 -3.65 8.92
CA ASP A 183 3.84 -3.23 7.66
C ASP A 183 5.12 -4.06 7.35
N GLU A 184 5.18 -5.31 7.80
CA GLU A 184 6.22 -6.29 7.52
C GLU A 184 5.54 -7.53 6.93
N ASP A 185 5.25 -7.49 5.64
CA ASP A 185 5.65 -8.60 4.78
C ASP A 185 5.69 -8.17 3.31
N ASN A 186 6.91 -8.10 2.78
CA ASN A 186 7.18 -7.86 1.37
C ASN A 186 7.06 -9.18 0.61
N ASN A 187 5.84 -9.68 0.45
CA ASN A 187 5.58 -10.73 -0.53
C ASN A 187 4.43 -10.34 -1.45
N ILE A 188 4.81 -9.72 -2.57
CA ILE A 188 3.98 -9.73 -3.77
C ILE A 188 3.79 -11.23 -4.10
N PRO A 189 2.56 -11.79 -4.06
CA PRO A 189 2.35 -13.12 -4.62
C PRO A 189 2.83 -13.07 -6.06
N GLY A 190 3.68 -14.04 -6.43
CA GLY A 190 4.29 -14.14 -7.74
C GLY A 190 3.33 -13.69 -8.83
N SER A 191 3.88 -12.92 -9.79
CA SER A 191 3.27 -12.72 -11.09
C SER A 191 2.49 -13.98 -11.44
N ARG A 192 1.18 -13.84 -11.74
CA ARG A 192 0.44 -14.90 -12.44
C ARG A 192 1.39 -15.51 -13.46
N ASP A 193 1.41 -16.84 -13.62
CA ASP A 193 2.15 -17.53 -14.67
C ASP A 193 1.80 -16.88 -16.02
N THR A 194 2.54 -15.82 -16.33
CA THR A 194 2.40 -15.03 -17.52
C THR A 194 3.62 -15.46 -18.27
N PRO A 195 3.45 -16.23 -19.35
CA PRO A 195 4.58 -16.75 -20.08
C PRO A 195 5.50 -15.59 -20.45
N MET A 196 6.72 -15.63 -19.90
CA MET A 196 7.76 -14.69 -20.23
C MET A 196 8.48 -15.25 -21.45
N TYR A 197 8.35 -14.55 -22.57
CA TYR A 197 9.05 -14.91 -23.80
C TYR A 197 10.40 -14.22 -23.81
N THR A 198 11.47 -14.99 -23.94
CA THR A 198 12.83 -14.47 -24.08
C THR A 198 13.14 -14.09 -25.53
N LEU A 199 12.39 -14.66 -26.48
CA LEU A 199 12.52 -14.40 -27.91
C LEU A 199 11.25 -13.75 -28.49
N ASP A 200 11.45 -12.73 -29.33
CA ASP A 200 10.36 -12.03 -30.04
C ASP A 200 9.49 -12.98 -30.89
N ARG A 201 10.11 -14.03 -31.46
CA ARG A 201 9.39 -15.06 -32.24
C ARG A 201 8.37 -15.81 -31.37
N GLU A 202 8.77 -16.23 -30.18
CA GLU A 202 7.91 -17.00 -29.26
C GLU A 202 6.74 -16.15 -28.75
N PHE A 203 7.01 -14.88 -28.43
CA PHE A 203 5.97 -13.91 -28.10
C PHE A 203 4.95 -13.77 -29.23
N LYS A 204 5.42 -13.61 -30.47
CA LYS A 204 4.55 -13.47 -31.64
C LYS A 204 3.71 -14.71 -31.91
N GLU A 205 4.32 -15.89 -31.84
CA GLU A 205 3.61 -17.18 -32.01
C GLU A 205 2.54 -17.39 -30.94
N ALA A 206 2.83 -17.01 -29.70
CA ALA A 206 1.86 -17.09 -28.62
C ALA A 206 0.72 -16.09 -28.76
N VAL A 207 1.00 -14.85 -29.15
CA VAL A 207 -0.04 -13.85 -29.42
C VAL A 207 -0.94 -14.31 -30.57
N ASN A 208 -0.35 -14.82 -31.66
CA ASN A 208 -1.08 -15.33 -32.83
C ASN A 208 -1.97 -16.53 -32.53
N SER A 209 -1.54 -17.40 -31.60
CA SER A 209 -2.33 -18.56 -31.16
C SER A 209 -3.31 -18.25 -30.01
N SER A 210 -3.24 -17.04 -29.44
CA SER A 210 -4.10 -16.63 -28.33
C SER A 210 -5.44 -16.06 -28.80
N LYS A 211 -6.44 -16.12 -27.90
CA LYS A 211 -7.70 -15.39 -28.04
C LYS A 211 -7.55 -13.86 -27.96
N LEU A 212 -6.34 -13.36 -27.66
CA LEU A 212 -6.05 -11.94 -27.50
C LEU A 212 -5.58 -11.28 -28.80
N LEU A 213 -5.35 -12.04 -29.88
CA LEU A 213 -4.92 -11.52 -31.18
C LEU A 213 -5.72 -10.27 -31.65
N PRO A 214 -7.07 -10.22 -31.51
CA PRO A 214 -7.83 -9.03 -31.92
C PRO A 214 -7.38 -7.73 -31.23
N LEU A 215 -6.91 -7.79 -29.97
CA LEU A 215 -6.40 -6.63 -29.23
C LEU A 215 -5.07 -6.13 -29.81
N PHE A 216 -4.20 -7.04 -30.26
CA PHE A 216 -2.91 -6.70 -30.87
C PHE A 216 -3.04 -6.21 -32.32
N SER A 217 -4.18 -6.46 -32.97
CA SER A 217 -4.46 -5.97 -34.33
C SER A 217 -5.00 -4.53 -34.39
N ILE A 218 -5.37 -3.92 -33.25
CA ILE A 218 -5.92 -2.55 -33.22
C ILE A 218 -4.79 -1.53 -33.41
N LYS A 219 -4.70 -0.95 -34.61
CA LYS A 219 -3.67 0.03 -34.98
C LYS A 219 -3.62 1.20 -33.99
N GLY A 220 -2.41 1.62 -33.64
CA GLY A 220 -2.16 2.79 -32.77
C GLY A 220 -2.11 2.50 -31.27
N THR A 221 -2.60 1.33 -30.84
CA THR A 221 -2.55 0.92 -29.43
C THR A 221 -1.15 0.47 -29.00
N THR A 222 -0.88 0.49 -27.68
CA THR A 222 0.37 -0.05 -27.12
C THR A 222 0.55 -1.53 -27.46
N ALA A 223 -0.51 -2.33 -27.41
CA ALA A 223 -0.48 -3.74 -27.79
C ALA A 223 -0.04 -3.92 -29.25
N SER A 224 -0.67 -3.19 -30.17
CA SER A 224 -0.29 -3.23 -31.59
C SER A 224 1.14 -2.76 -31.83
N LYS A 225 1.60 -1.72 -31.11
CA LYS A 225 2.99 -1.25 -31.17
C LYS A 225 3.97 -2.30 -30.64
N SER A 226 3.66 -2.97 -29.53
CA SER A 226 4.50 -4.04 -28.96
C SER A 226 4.58 -5.28 -29.84
N PHE A 227 3.53 -5.63 -30.57
CA PHE A 227 3.52 -6.77 -31.48
C PHE A 227 4.17 -6.49 -32.84
N THR A 228 4.14 -5.24 -33.28
CA THR A 228 4.70 -4.83 -34.59
C THR A 228 6.09 -4.22 -34.50
N CYS A 229 6.55 -3.79 -33.32
CA CYS A 229 7.89 -3.25 -33.16
C CYS A 229 8.94 -4.33 -33.44
N LYS A 230 10.08 -3.91 -34.01
CA LYS A 230 11.28 -4.75 -33.96
C LYS A 230 11.74 -4.79 -32.51
N PRO A 231 12.05 -5.98 -31.96
CA PRO A 231 12.62 -6.06 -30.63
C PRO A 231 13.86 -5.16 -30.60
N PHE A 232 13.97 -4.37 -29.54
CA PHE A 232 15.21 -3.68 -29.26
C PHE A 232 16.23 -4.80 -29.01
N THR A 233 17.08 -5.07 -29.99
CA THR A 233 18.35 -5.75 -29.71
C THR A 233 19.07 -4.81 -28.76
N LYS A 234 18.94 -5.06 -27.45
CA LYS A 234 20.07 -4.76 -26.59
C LYS A 234 21.21 -5.46 -27.28
N ASP A 235 22.14 -4.71 -27.85
CA ASP A 235 23.53 -5.17 -27.88
C ASP A 235 23.71 -5.87 -26.54
N ILE A 236 23.96 -7.18 -26.58
CA ILE A 236 24.13 -8.00 -25.38
C ILE A 236 24.95 -7.15 -24.43
N ILE A 237 24.32 -6.69 -23.35
CA ILE A 237 25.01 -5.84 -22.38
C ILE A 237 26.10 -6.76 -21.87
N GLN A 238 27.30 -6.48 -22.36
CA GLN A 238 28.60 -7.13 -22.20
C GLN A 238 28.59 -8.45 -21.43
N GLU A 239 29.14 -9.48 -22.06
CA GLU A 239 29.70 -10.65 -21.37
C GLU A 239 30.36 -10.23 -20.05
N ASP A 240 29.97 -10.92 -18.97
CA ASP A 240 30.73 -10.93 -17.72
C ASP A 240 32.22 -11.09 -18.07
N HIS A 241 33.01 -10.10 -17.71
CA HIS A 241 34.44 -10.06 -18.04
C HIS A 241 35.31 -10.19 -16.80
N GLY A 242 34.74 -10.72 -15.72
CA GLY A 242 35.41 -11.02 -14.48
C GLY A 242 35.75 -9.79 -13.64
N ASP A 243 36.08 -10.06 -12.37
CA ASP A 243 36.54 -9.04 -11.44
C ASP A 243 37.99 -8.65 -11.74
N HIS A 244 38.29 -7.36 -11.72
CA HIS A 244 39.64 -6.83 -11.79
C HIS A 244 39.75 -5.54 -10.98
N THR A 245 40.95 -5.25 -10.51
CA THR A 245 41.20 -4.21 -9.50
C THR A 245 41.45 -2.82 -10.09
N ALA A 246 41.75 -2.72 -11.39
CA ALA A 246 42.13 -1.46 -12.03
C ALA A 246 41.19 -1.13 -13.20
N LEU A 247 40.23 -0.23 -12.93
CA LEU A 247 39.26 0.28 -13.91
C LEU A 247 39.94 0.74 -15.22
N ASP A 248 41.03 1.51 -15.11
CA ASP A 248 41.75 2.09 -16.25
C ASP A 248 42.48 1.06 -17.11
N SER A 249 42.81 -0.10 -16.53
CA SER A 249 43.52 -1.18 -17.22
C SER A 249 42.60 -2.07 -18.05
N CYS A 250 41.28 -1.94 -17.90
CA CYS A 250 40.29 -2.73 -18.61
C CYS A 250 39.51 -1.86 -19.60
N GLY A 251 39.72 -2.10 -20.90
CA GLY A 251 39.01 -1.37 -21.96
C GLY A 251 37.49 -1.46 -21.88
N LYS A 252 36.94 -2.59 -21.41
CA LYS A 252 35.48 -2.75 -21.20
C LYS A 252 34.96 -1.82 -20.09
N CYS A 253 35.66 -1.76 -18.95
CA CYS A 253 35.30 -0.89 -17.83
C CYS A 253 35.51 0.59 -18.14
N SER A 254 36.66 0.96 -18.69
CA SER A 254 36.95 2.35 -19.08
C SER A 254 35.90 2.88 -20.06
N ASN A 255 35.47 2.05 -21.03
CA ASN A 255 34.40 2.43 -21.95
C ASN A 255 33.06 2.63 -21.25
N PHE A 256 32.70 1.79 -20.28
CA PHE A 256 31.47 1.97 -19.50
C PHE A 256 31.51 3.27 -18.70
N VAL A 257 32.60 3.52 -17.97
CA VAL A 257 32.79 4.73 -17.16
C VAL A 257 32.71 5.97 -18.06
N ASN A 258 33.49 6.01 -19.13
CA ASN A 258 33.53 7.14 -20.06
C ASN A 258 32.18 7.41 -20.75
N LYS A 259 31.41 6.35 -21.05
CA LYS A 259 30.15 6.49 -21.77
C LYS A 259 28.97 6.86 -20.87
N TYR A 260 28.90 6.31 -19.66
CA TYR A 260 27.70 6.39 -18.82
C TYR A 260 27.90 7.18 -17.52
N ILE A 261 29.11 7.17 -16.95
CA ILE A 261 29.39 7.78 -15.64
C ILE A 261 29.96 9.19 -15.81
N SER A 262 30.97 9.33 -16.65
CA SER A 262 31.71 10.58 -16.88
C SER A 262 30.82 11.65 -17.50
N LEU A 263 30.81 12.84 -16.91
CA LEU A 263 30.03 13.99 -17.35
C LEU A 263 30.92 15.24 -17.40
N THR A 264 30.72 16.06 -18.43
CA THR A 264 31.34 17.39 -18.48
C THR A 264 30.66 18.33 -17.47
N PRO A 265 31.33 19.40 -17.01
CA PRO A 265 30.73 20.36 -16.09
C PRO A 265 29.38 20.92 -16.57
N ALA A 266 29.25 21.18 -17.88
CA ALA A 266 28.00 21.63 -18.49
C ALA A 266 26.88 20.58 -18.36
N LYS A 267 27.18 19.29 -18.56
CA LYS A 267 26.20 18.20 -18.38
C LYS A 267 25.85 17.98 -16.91
N VAL A 268 26.79 18.18 -15.99
CA VAL A 268 26.51 18.14 -14.54
C VAL A 268 25.52 19.25 -14.17
N GLN A 269 25.72 20.46 -14.70
CA GLN A 269 24.79 21.58 -14.47
C GLN A 269 23.41 21.32 -15.09
N GLU A 270 23.35 20.76 -16.30
CA GLU A 270 22.09 20.36 -16.94
C GLU A 270 21.36 19.29 -16.13
N LEU A 271 22.07 18.27 -15.65
CA LEU A 271 21.50 17.22 -14.81
C LEU A 271 20.96 17.81 -13.50
N HIS A 272 21.70 18.72 -12.87
CA HIS A 272 21.26 19.43 -11.66
C HIS A 272 19.94 20.16 -11.89
N MET A 273 19.84 20.96 -12.96
CA MET A 273 18.63 21.74 -13.25
C MET A 273 17.41 20.84 -13.56
N ASN A 274 17.61 19.78 -14.35
CA ASN A 274 16.54 18.86 -14.73
C ASN A 274 16.13 17.88 -13.62
N THR A 275 16.82 17.90 -12.48
CA THR A 275 16.53 17.01 -11.34
C THR A 275 16.13 17.75 -10.07
N LYS A 276 15.77 19.04 -10.16
CA LYS A 276 15.24 19.83 -9.04
C LYS A 276 14.02 19.21 -8.37
N GLY A 277 13.18 18.49 -9.11
CA GLY A 277 12.02 17.76 -8.57
C GLY A 277 12.38 16.47 -7.81
N GLN A 278 13.67 16.14 -7.67
CA GLN A 278 14.23 15.01 -6.94
C GLN A 278 13.40 13.72 -7.03
N SER A 279 12.74 13.31 -5.95
CA SER A 279 11.94 12.07 -5.86
C SER A 279 10.79 11.99 -6.87
N GLY A 280 10.32 13.13 -7.39
CA GLY A 280 9.36 13.22 -8.48
C GLY A 280 9.96 13.05 -9.88
N SER A 281 11.28 13.16 -10.04
CA SER A 281 11.97 13.06 -11.34
C SER A 281 12.44 11.64 -11.63
N VAL A 282 12.03 11.11 -12.79
CA VAL A 282 12.53 9.81 -13.30
C VAL A 282 14.02 9.89 -13.60
N LEU A 283 14.46 10.99 -14.21
CA LEU A 283 15.88 11.25 -14.51
C LEU A 283 16.72 11.23 -13.23
N TRP A 284 16.22 11.82 -12.14
CA TRP A 284 16.91 11.79 -10.84
C TRP A 284 17.04 10.35 -10.31
N LYS A 285 15.97 9.55 -10.40
CA LYS A 285 16.00 8.13 -9.99
C LYS A 285 17.00 7.32 -10.81
N ASP A 286 17.05 7.53 -12.12
CA ASP A 286 17.96 6.80 -13.00
C ASP A 286 19.42 7.24 -12.80
N ALA A 287 19.67 8.54 -12.63
CA ALA A 287 21.01 9.06 -12.37
C ALA A 287 21.63 8.51 -11.06
N ARG A 288 20.79 8.21 -10.06
CA ARG A 288 21.20 7.60 -8.78
C ARG A 288 21.59 6.14 -8.90
N LYS A 289 21.07 5.38 -9.88
CA LYS A 289 21.41 3.96 -10.03
C LYS A 289 22.90 3.78 -10.36
N ILE A 290 23.42 4.68 -11.20
CA ILE A 290 24.79 4.62 -11.69
C ILE A 290 25.77 5.47 -10.84
N ARG A 291 25.32 6.05 -9.72
CA ARG A 291 26.14 6.88 -8.84
C ARG A 291 25.92 6.49 -7.38
N LEU A 292 27.00 6.41 -6.62
CA LEU A 292 26.90 6.31 -5.16
C LEU A 292 26.35 7.64 -4.61
N THR A 293 25.35 7.53 -3.76
CA THR A 293 24.64 8.68 -3.19
C THR A 293 25.04 8.89 -1.73
N ALA A 294 24.97 10.12 -1.23
CA ALA A 294 25.20 10.39 0.20
C ALA A 294 24.35 9.47 1.11
N SER A 295 23.08 9.24 0.77
CA SER A 295 22.17 8.36 1.52
C SER A 295 22.52 6.87 1.47
N SER A 296 23.32 6.43 0.51
CA SER A 296 23.75 5.03 0.35
C SER A 296 25.19 4.80 0.80
N ALA A 297 25.97 5.85 1.07
CA ALA A 297 27.39 5.77 1.38
C ALA A 297 27.67 4.87 2.60
N SER A 298 26.86 4.95 3.65
CA SER A 298 27.00 4.10 4.85
C SER A 298 26.69 2.62 4.62
N LYS A 299 26.02 2.28 3.51
CA LYS A 299 25.69 0.91 3.13
C LYS A 299 26.75 0.26 2.24
N VAL A 300 27.71 1.05 1.74
CA VAL A 300 28.80 0.54 0.91
C VAL A 300 29.68 -0.37 1.79
N PRO A 301 29.92 -1.63 1.40
CA PRO A 301 30.82 -2.51 2.14
C PRO A 301 32.23 -1.92 2.23
N ILE A 302 32.75 -1.79 3.46
CA ILE A 302 34.08 -1.19 3.71
C ILE A 302 35.17 -2.26 3.73
N LYS A 303 34.85 -3.49 4.16
CA LYS A 303 35.82 -4.59 4.24
C LYS A 303 35.94 -5.28 2.89
N GLU A 304 37.17 -5.49 2.44
CA GLU A 304 37.48 -6.21 1.18
C GLU A 304 36.84 -7.61 1.13
N THR A 305 36.66 -8.26 2.29
CA THR A 305 36.07 -9.60 2.39
C THR A 305 34.54 -9.63 2.32
N THR A 306 33.87 -8.47 2.36
CA THR A 306 32.41 -8.41 2.34
C THR A 306 31.90 -8.38 0.91
N ASP A 307 31.09 -9.36 0.54
CA ASP A 307 30.43 -9.41 -0.76
C ASP A 307 29.55 -8.16 -0.99
N CYS A 308 29.82 -7.46 -2.10
CA CYS A 308 29.10 -6.24 -2.48
C CYS A 308 27.85 -6.51 -3.32
N SER A 309 27.60 -7.75 -3.75
CA SER A 309 26.46 -8.12 -4.61
C SER A 309 25.11 -7.72 -4.01
N ALA A 310 24.97 -7.86 -2.70
CA ALA A 310 23.75 -7.45 -2.00
C ALA A 310 23.51 -5.93 -2.08
N PHE A 311 24.56 -5.14 -1.83
CA PHE A 311 24.52 -3.69 -1.94
C PHE A 311 24.23 -3.24 -3.38
N ILE A 312 24.96 -3.78 -4.37
CA ILE A 312 24.79 -3.44 -5.79
C ILE A 312 23.35 -3.71 -6.24
N ARG A 313 22.80 -4.87 -5.87
CA ARG A 313 21.42 -5.23 -6.21
C ARG A 313 20.40 -4.29 -5.58
N GLU A 314 20.55 -3.93 -4.30
CA GLU A 314 19.65 -2.99 -3.61
C GLU A 314 19.78 -1.57 -4.18
N HIS A 315 20.98 -1.14 -4.54
CA HIS A 315 21.28 0.19 -5.09
C HIS A 315 20.72 0.37 -6.50
N LEU A 316 20.92 -0.62 -7.38
CA LEU A 316 20.43 -0.59 -8.77
C LEU A 316 18.91 -0.83 -8.86
N TYR A 317 18.38 -1.69 -7.99
CA TYR A 317 16.98 -2.12 -7.99
C TYR A 317 16.34 -1.96 -6.61
N PRO A 318 16.19 -0.72 -6.12
CA PRO A 318 15.62 -0.47 -4.81
C PRO A 318 14.18 -0.99 -4.77
N LYS A 319 13.89 -1.91 -3.84
CA LYS A 319 12.55 -2.47 -3.64
C LYS A 319 11.66 -1.58 -2.79
N PHE A 320 12.25 -0.62 -2.07
CA PHE A 320 11.53 0.27 -1.17
C PHE A 320 10.66 1.26 -1.94
N THR A 321 9.35 1.23 -1.69
CA THR A 321 8.35 2.10 -2.36
C THR A 321 7.74 3.14 -1.43
N GLY A 322 8.25 3.26 -0.19
CA GLY A 322 7.74 4.19 0.82
C GLY A 322 6.96 3.49 1.94
N ASN A 323 7.01 4.05 3.14
CA ASN A 323 6.23 3.63 4.32
C ASN A 323 5.62 4.87 5.02
N LYS A 324 4.97 4.70 6.17
CA LYS A 324 4.38 5.82 6.91
C LYS A 324 5.40 6.87 7.34
N PHE A 325 6.61 6.45 7.71
CA PHE A 325 7.70 7.33 8.11
C PHE A 325 8.19 8.20 6.95
N THR A 326 8.41 7.61 5.77
CA THR A 326 8.85 8.38 4.59
C THR A 326 7.75 9.25 4.02
N ARG A 327 6.48 8.83 4.09
CA ARG A 327 5.34 9.67 3.71
C ARG A 327 5.25 10.90 4.60
N TYR A 328 5.31 10.69 5.92
CA TYR A 328 5.35 11.79 6.88
C TYR A 328 6.54 12.72 6.62
N GLY A 329 7.73 12.15 6.37
CA GLY A 329 8.90 12.92 5.95
C GLY A 329 8.61 13.84 4.76
N ASN A 330 8.11 13.26 3.65
CA ASN A 330 7.79 13.99 2.43
C ASN A 330 6.70 15.06 2.63
N GLU A 331 5.73 14.82 3.52
CA GLU A 331 4.64 15.76 3.82
C GLU A 331 5.09 16.90 4.72
N GLN A 332 6.00 16.63 5.68
CA GLN A 332 6.46 17.60 6.66
C GLN A 332 7.67 18.42 6.21
N GLU A 333 8.53 17.90 5.34
CA GLU A 333 9.72 18.60 4.87
C GLU A 333 9.39 19.98 4.24
N PRO A 334 8.36 20.13 3.36
CA PRO A 334 7.97 21.44 2.85
C PRO A 334 7.50 22.40 3.94
N ILE A 335 6.90 21.88 5.02
CA ILE A 335 6.44 22.69 6.16
C ILE A 335 7.64 23.19 6.96
N ALA A 336 8.63 22.34 7.21
CA ALA A 336 9.88 22.71 7.87
C ALA A 336 10.65 23.78 7.07
N LYS A 337 10.74 23.64 5.75
CA LYS A 337 11.35 24.65 4.86
C LYS A 337 10.60 25.99 4.90
N LYS A 338 9.27 25.97 4.87
CA LYS A 338 8.43 27.18 5.00
C LYS A 338 8.62 27.87 6.35
N TYR A 339 8.79 27.10 7.42
CA TYR A 339 9.09 27.66 8.73
C TYR A 339 10.42 28.42 8.72
N LEU A 340 11.49 27.83 8.18
CA LEU A 340 12.78 28.52 8.03
C LEU A 340 12.65 29.81 7.21
N GLN A 341 11.86 29.78 6.13
CA GLN A 341 11.56 30.97 5.34
C GLN A 341 10.81 32.06 6.14
N SER A 342 9.88 31.67 7.02
CA SER A 342 9.17 32.63 7.89
C SER A 342 10.06 33.26 8.97
N GLU A 343 11.16 32.60 9.34
CA GLU A 343 12.19 33.12 10.25
C GLU A 343 13.24 33.97 9.51
N GLY A 344 13.04 34.25 8.21
CA GLY A 344 13.90 35.13 7.40
C GLY A 344 15.04 34.43 6.67
N HIS A 345 15.11 33.09 6.70
CA HIS A 345 16.11 32.34 5.96
C HIS A 345 15.70 32.14 4.49
N ASN A 346 16.62 32.40 3.56
CA ASN A 346 16.37 32.07 2.16
C ASN A 346 16.67 30.58 1.92
N VAL A 347 15.64 29.76 1.71
CA VAL A 347 15.77 28.32 1.44
C VAL A 347 15.42 28.04 -0.02
N ILE A 348 16.36 27.48 -0.76
CA ILE A 348 16.23 27.16 -2.19
C ILE A 348 16.31 25.64 -2.39
N ASP A 349 15.37 25.08 -3.14
CA ASP A 349 15.40 23.67 -3.56
C ASP A 349 16.42 23.46 -4.69
N HIS A 350 17.17 22.36 -4.59
CA HIS A 350 18.21 22.00 -5.54
C HIS A 350 18.01 20.58 -6.08
N GLY A 351 18.55 20.33 -7.28
CA GLY A 351 18.58 18.99 -7.85
C GLY A 351 19.77 18.17 -7.36
N MET A 352 20.13 17.15 -8.13
CA MET A 352 21.31 16.36 -7.86
C MET A 352 22.59 17.18 -8.07
N TYR A 353 23.50 17.11 -7.11
CA TYR A 353 24.90 17.48 -7.29
C TYR A 353 25.71 16.22 -7.63
N VAL A 354 26.48 16.28 -8.71
CA VAL A 354 27.45 15.25 -9.08
C VAL A 354 28.85 15.82 -8.84
N SER A 355 29.73 15.06 -8.22
CA SER A 355 31.11 15.51 -8.02
C SER A 355 31.79 15.71 -9.37
N LEU A 356 32.45 16.85 -9.56
CA LEU A 356 33.13 17.19 -10.82
C LEU A 356 34.40 16.35 -11.06
N THR A 357 35.04 15.88 -9.99
CA THR A 357 36.23 15.03 -10.05
C THR A 357 35.85 13.55 -10.10
N GLU A 358 34.86 13.15 -9.31
CA GLU A 358 34.43 11.76 -9.14
C GLU A 358 32.98 11.62 -9.59
N ASN A 359 32.70 11.59 -10.89
CA ASN A 359 31.31 11.65 -11.40
C ASN A 359 30.44 10.44 -10.98
N TRP A 360 31.02 9.40 -10.39
CA TRP A 360 30.31 8.29 -9.75
C TRP A 360 29.77 8.63 -8.35
N LEU A 361 30.11 9.79 -7.78
CA LEU A 361 29.56 10.33 -6.53
C LEU A 361 28.48 11.37 -6.78
N SER A 362 27.41 11.32 -5.99
CA SER A 362 26.35 12.33 -6.01
C SER A 362 25.70 12.58 -4.65
N ALA A 363 25.11 13.76 -4.50
CA ALA A 363 24.28 14.12 -3.36
C ALA A 363 23.03 14.87 -3.84
N SER A 364 22.00 14.91 -3.02
CA SER A 364 20.80 15.73 -3.28
C SER A 364 20.40 16.30 -1.93
N PRO A 365 20.89 17.49 -1.59
CA PRO A 365 20.55 18.11 -0.32
C PRO A 365 19.05 18.44 -0.31
N ASP A 366 18.46 18.48 0.88
CA ASP A 366 17.06 18.88 1.00
C ASP A 366 16.91 20.36 0.63
N GLY A 367 17.91 21.20 0.87
CA GLY A 367 17.97 22.54 0.30
C GLY A 367 19.34 23.21 0.48
N ILE A 368 19.46 24.42 -0.04
CA ILE A 368 20.55 25.33 0.30
C ILE A 368 19.94 26.56 0.99
N MET A 369 20.43 26.85 2.19
CA MET A 369 20.00 27.97 3.01
C MET A 369 21.02 29.11 2.90
N ASN A 370 20.53 30.34 2.71
CA ASN A 370 21.32 31.58 2.68
C ASN A 370 22.47 31.60 1.65
N GLY A 371 22.47 30.67 0.69
CA GLY A 371 23.40 30.63 -0.44
C GLY A 371 24.62 29.73 -0.25
N ASP A 372 24.98 29.38 0.99
CA ASP A 372 26.21 28.63 1.30
C ASP A 372 26.02 27.47 2.30
N THR A 373 24.86 27.39 2.95
CA THR A 373 24.61 26.42 4.01
C THR A 373 23.80 25.25 3.48
N ILE A 374 24.34 24.03 3.56
CA ILE A 374 23.63 22.81 3.17
C ILE A 374 22.55 22.51 4.21
N LEU A 375 21.32 22.28 3.75
CA LEU A 375 20.19 21.91 4.58
C LEU A 375 19.88 20.42 4.43
N GLU A 376 19.87 19.71 5.56
CA GLU A 376 19.36 18.35 5.71
C GLU A 376 18.22 18.37 6.73
N VAL A 377 17.01 18.06 6.30
CA VAL A 377 15.78 18.10 7.09
C VAL A 377 15.43 16.69 7.53
N LYS A 378 15.25 16.50 8.84
CA LYS A 378 14.69 15.27 9.41
C LYS A 378 13.35 15.55 10.06
N CYS A 379 12.32 14.88 9.57
CA CYS A 379 10.97 14.94 10.13
C CYS A 379 10.65 13.60 10.81
N PRO A 380 11.05 13.41 12.08
CA PRO A 380 10.82 12.15 12.76
C PRO A 380 9.32 11.95 13.01
N PHE A 381 8.82 10.74 12.76
CA PHE A 381 7.41 10.37 12.97
C PHE A 381 7.16 10.03 14.45
N PRO A 382 6.23 10.70 15.16
CA PRO A 382 5.92 10.40 16.56
C PRO A 382 5.50 8.94 16.78
N ILE A 383 6.06 8.28 17.80
CA ILE A 383 5.77 6.88 18.11
C ILE A 383 5.24 6.83 19.54
N ALA A 384 3.93 6.54 19.69
CA ALA A 384 3.20 6.67 20.95
C ALA A 384 3.86 5.99 22.18
N ASN A 385 4.58 4.88 21.94
CA ASN A 385 5.23 4.06 22.96
C ASN A 385 6.75 4.29 23.08
N LYS A 386 7.32 5.28 22.36
CA LYS A 386 8.77 5.59 22.40
C LYS A 386 9.02 7.06 22.69
N TRP A 387 8.30 7.95 22.02
CA TRP A 387 8.32 9.39 22.24
C TRP A 387 7.10 10.01 21.55
N ASN A 388 6.38 10.84 22.29
CA ASN A 388 5.15 11.49 21.85
C ASN A 388 5.38 12.91 21.34
N CYS A 389 6.53 13.51 21.65
CA CYS A 389 6.90 14.85 21.22
C CYS A 389 8.40 14.94 20.91
N LEU A 390 8.78 16.04 20.24
CA LEU A 390 10.17 16.30 19.87
C LEU A 390 11.07 16.46 21.11
N ASP A 391 10.55 16.99 22.21
CA ASP A 391 11.29 17.17 23.46
C ASP A 391 11.70 15.83 24.09
N GLU A 392 10.80 14.85 24.09
CA GLU A 392 11.11 13.47 24.53
C GLU A 392 12.13 12.78 23.61
N LEU A 393 12.09 13.05 22.30
CA LEU A 393 13.07 12.52 21.35
C LEU A 393 14.47 13.10 21.59
N ILE A 394 14.56 14.42 21.81
CA ILE A 394 15.83 15.13 22.05
C ILE A 394 16.44 14.72 23.39
N ALA A 395 15.61 14.52 24.42
CA ALA A 395 16.05 14.09 25.74
C ALA A 395 16.70 12.68 25.75
N ASN A 396 16.56 11.89 24.68
CA ASN A 396 17.10 10.53 24.57
C ASN A 396 18.62 10.47 24.26
N THR A 397 19.35 11.60 24.40
CA THR A 397 20.82 11.77 24.37
C THR A 397 21.59 11.17 23.17
N LYS A 398 20.91 10.67 22.14
CA LYS A 398 21.56 10.03 20.99
C LYS A 398 22.09 11.03 19.95
N TYR A 399 21.70 12.30 20.06
CA TYR A 399 22.04 13.35 19.12
C TYR A 399 22.43 14.62 19.89
N ASP A 400 23.47 15.31 19.45
CA ASP A 400 23.76 16.69 19.86
C ASP A 400 22.70 17.59 19.20
N VAL A 401 21.60 17.84 19.92
CA VAL A 401 20.50 18.68 19.41
C VAL A 401 20.47 19.99 20.17
N GLU A 402 20.77 21.08 19.48
CA GLU A 402 20.48 22.42 19.99
C GLU A 402 19.01 22.74 19.71
N LYS A 403 18.23 22.89 20.78
CA LYS A 403 16.85 23.38 20.67
C LYS A 403 16.92 24.89 20.43
N ILE A 404 16.56 25.32 19.22
CA ILE A 404 16.29 26.75 18.95
C ILE A 404 14.98 27.10 19.65
N VAL A 405 15.07 27.49 20.92
CA VAL A 405 13.95 28.06 21.68
C VAL A 405 13.84 29.52 21.26
N ARG A 406 12.66 29.93 20.79
CA ARG A 406 12.37 31.33 20.43
C ARG A 406 12.89 32.32 21.48
N GLY A 407 13.71 33.28 21.05
CA GLY A 407 14.09 34.43 21.87
C GLY A 407 15.19 35.31 21.26
N PHE A 408 14.78 36.27 20.43
CA PHE A 408 15.48 37.52 20.06
C PHE A 408 16.95 37.44 19.61
N MET A 409 17.17 37.74 18.32
CA MET A 409 18.43 38.29 17.84
C MET A 409 18.25 39.80 17.67
N TYR A 410 18.89 40.59 18.52
CA TYR A 410 19.37 41.93 18.16
C TYR A 410 20.84 41.80 17.76
#